data_AF-A0A2I1HUG0-F1
#
_entry.id   AF-A0A2I1HUG0-F1
#
_cell.length_a   1.000
_cell.length_b   1.000
_cell.length_c   1.000
_cell.angle_alpha   90.00
_cell.angle_beta   90.00
_cell.angle_gamma   90.00
#
_symmetry.space_group_name_H-M   'P 1'
#
loop_
_entity.id
_entity.type
_entity.pdbx_description
1 polymer ?
#
loop_
_entity_poly.entity_id
_entity_poly.type
_entity_poly.pdbx_seq_one_letter_code
_entity_poly.pdbx_strand_id
1 'polypeptide(L)'
;IPEISLNIHPVVQKTVEECREKGKRVTVDVIENQALLTDSTFLNKLQADVNGWIKEIKKVTKLSRDPASGTAIQEINFWLSMEKALEGIDEQLKGDHIELTLSILRHAKRYHTTVSFIADTGLKESKEKVNKYNQLMKDFPLNELLSAPDVNKIKESLNIIFNHLKKLRLSTYPIKKALALVEAISRDLNDQLLRVLGNRRLMYMEYEDFEKIMTGAEDVFKTWDENIKEFKDIARDITHKRSDKFIPIKISPAHDKLQERVAFVRNFRKQHEQLHQTIVKVMSQPKTTTKIVVEGEDKVVRQEEESANTNDINSMEEVKLAYESVKDIDVLDVSIEGTEIWMQAENAYNE
;
A
#
# COMPACT_ATOMS: atom_id res chain seq x y z
N ILE A 1 -8.30 16.06 7.28
CA ILE A 1 -8.51 16.33 8.73
C ILE A 1 -8.97 17.77 8.82
N PRO A 2 -10.04 18.09 9.56
CA PRO A 2 -10.57 19.45 9.61
C PRO A 2 -9.55 20.40 10.24
N GLU A 3 -9.26 21.52 9.58
CA GLU A 3 -8.53 22.62 10.18
C GLU A 3 -9.46 23.34 11.17
N ILE A 4 -9.02 23.43 12.43
CA ILE A 4 -9.80 24.13 13.46
C ILE A 4 -9.46 25.62 13.36
N SER A 5 -10.47 26.45 13.19
CA SER A 5 -10.39 27.89 13.45
C SER A 5 -11.07 28.17 14.79
N LEU A 6 -10.28 28.55 15.79
CA LEU A 6 -10.82 28.92 17.10
C LEU A 6 -11.46 30.30 17.00
N ASN A 7 -12.78 30.39 17.20
CA ASN A 7 -13.51 31.66 17.17
C ASN A 7 -13.07 32.55 18.34
N ILE A 8 -12.50 33.72 18.05
CA ILE A 8 -12.04 34.67 19.06
C ILE A 8 -13.07 35.78 19.22
N HIS A 9 -13.32 36.21 20.46
CA HIS A 9 -14.25 37.30 20.73
C HIS A 9 -13.71 38.63 20.16
N PRO A 10 -14.51 39.45 19.44
CA PRO A 10 -14.04 40.66 18.74
C PRO A 10 -13.33 41.68 19.64
N VAL A 11 -13.76 41.78 20.90
CA VAL A 11 -13.11 42.64 21.91
C VAL A 11 -11.68 42.20 22.20
N VAL A 12 -11.45 40.89 22.33
CA VAL A 12 -10.11 40.33 22.56
C VAL A 12 -9.24 40.54 21.33
N GLN A 13 -9.79 40.31 20.13
CA GLN A 13 -9.08 40.55 18.87
C GLN A 13 -8.64 42.01 18.74
N LYS A 14 -9.56 42.96 18.99
CA LYS A 14 -9.26 44.40 18.93
C LYS A 14 -8.19 44.80 19.95
N THR A 15 -8.26 44.29 21.19
CA THR A 15 -7.24 44.57 22.22
C THR A 15 -5.86 44.01 21.88
N VAL A 16 -5.79 42.85 21.20
CA VAL A 16 -4.53 42.25 20.77
C VAL A 16 -3.95 43.05 19.59
N GLU A 17 -4.77 43.47 18.64
CA GLU A 17 -4.37 44.33 17.52
C GLU A 17 -3.84 45.68 18.03
N GLU A 18 -4.53 46.33 18.97
CA GLU A 18 -4.09 47.59 19.59
C GLU A 18 -2.77 47.43 20.39
N CYS A 19 -2.56 46.30 21.06
CA CYS A 19 -1.31 46.00 21.74
C CYS A 19 -0.16 45.75 20.76
N ARG A 20 -0.45 45.09 19.64
CA ARG A 20 0.51 44.78 18.57
C ARG A 20 0.94 46.05 17.84
N GLU A 21 0.02 46.97 17.57
CA GLU A 21 0.34 48.30 17.01
C GLU A 21 1.16 49.16 17.97
N LYS A 22 0.89 49.06 19.28
CA LYS A 22 1.63 49.79 20.33
C LYS A 22 2.97 49.12 20.71
N GLY A 23 3.32 47.98 20.12
CA GLY A 23 4.56 47.22 20.42
C GLY A 23 4.67 46.74 21.87
N LYS A 24 3.55 46.64 22.59
CA LYS A 24 3.51 46.26 24.02
C LYS A 24 3.08 44.80 24.16
N ARG A 25 3.61 44.12 25.19
CA ARG A 25 3.14 42.78 25.55
C ARG A 25 1.65 42.83 25.91
N VAL A 26 0.92 41.85 25.41
CA VAL A 26 -0.52 41.68 25.66
C VAL A 26 -0.70 41.25 27.12
N THR A 27 -0.97 42.20 28.01
CA THR A 27 -1.28 41.95 29.43
C THR A 27 -2.71 42.35 29.75
N VAL A 28 -3.30 41.69 30.75
CA VAL A 28 -4.70 41.90 31.20
C VAL A 28 -4.96 43.35 31.62
N ASP A 29 -3.90 44.07 32.03
CA ASP A 29 -3.94 45.48 32.43
C ASP A 29 -4.12 46.47 31.26
N VAL A 30 -3.97 46.03 30.01
CA VAL A 30 -4.10 46.89 28.81
C VAL A 30 -5.55 46.96 28.29
N ILE A 31 -6.46 46.19 28.89
CA ILE A 31 -7.89 46.29 28.54
C ILE A 31 -8.39 47.64 29.06
N GLU A 32 -8.59 48.58 28.13
CA GLU A 32 -8.94 49.98 28.42
C GLU A 32 -10.22 50.14 29.26
N ASN A 33 -11.03 49.09 29.37
CA ASN A 33 -12.28 49.10 30.12
C ASN A 33 -12.30 48.00 31.20
N GLN A 34 -11.71 48.29 32.35
CA GLN A 34 -11.68 47.42 33.55
C GLN A 34 -13.09 46.97 34.01
N ALA A 35 -14.15 47.71 33.64
CA ALA A 35 -15.53 47.33 33.89
C ALA A 35 -15.97 46.06 33.12
N LEU A 36 -15.40 45.78 31.95
CA LEU A 36 -15.69 44.56 31.18
C LEU A 36 -15.09 43.30 31.82
N LEU A 37 -14.03 43.45 32.62
CA LEU A 37 -13.40 42.34 33.36
C LEU A 37 -14.27 41.84 34.52
N THR A 38 -15.25 42.63 34.96
CA THR A 38 -16.22 42.28 36.02
C THR A 38 -17.61 41.96 35.47
N ASP A 39 -17.87 42.22 34.18
CA ASP A 39 -19.15 41.92 33.55
C ASP A 39 -19.36 40.40 33.40
N SER A 40 -20.33 39.88 34.16
CA SER A 40 -20.70 38.47 34.14
C SER A 40 -21.16 37.97 32.77
N THR A 41 -21.75 38.83 31.93
CA THR A 41 -22.26 38.45 30.60
C THR A 41 -21.12 38.25 29.61
N PHE A 42 -20.13 39.13 29.62
CA PHE A 42 -18.90 39.02 28.83
C PHE A 42 -18.08 37.80 29.23
N LEU A 43 -17.86 37.58 30.53
CA LEU A 43 -17.14 36.42 31.03
C LEU A 43 -17.84 35.09 30.71
N ASN A 44 -19.18 35.07 30.71
CA ASN A 44 -19.96 33.90 30.29
C ASN A 44 -19.82 33.60 28.80
N LYS A 45 -19.73 34.62 27.93
CA LYS A 45 -19.47 34.45 26.50
C LYS A 45 -18.06 33.89 26.26
N LEU A 46 -17.03 34.46 26.88
CA LEU A 46 -15.66 33.94 26.78
C LEU A 46 -15.56 32.49 27.28
N GLN A 47 -16.28 32.15 28.36
CA GLN A 47 -16.34 30.78 28.85
C GLN A 47 -17.05 29.84 27.86
N ALA A 48 -18.09 30.30 27.16
CA ALA A 48 -18.76 29.53 26.11
C ALA A 48 -17.82 29.31 24.91
N ASP A 49 -17.06 30.33 24.51
CA ASP A 49 -16.06 30.25 23.44
C ASP A 49 -14.97 29.22 23.78
N VAL A 50 -14.40 29.30 24.99
CA VAL A 50 -13.40 28.32 25.47
C VAL A 50 -13.97 26.91 25.51
N ASN A 51 -15.21 26.72 25.98
CA ASN A 51 -15.87 25.41 25.95
C ASN A 51 -16.11 24.91 24.50
N GLY A 52 -16.39 25.80 23.56
CA GLY A 52 -16.45 25.50 22.13
C GLY A 52 -15.11 25.03 21.58
N TRP A 53 -14.03 25.73 21.93
CA TRP A 53 -12.65 25.35 21.58
C TRP A 53 -12.30 23.96 22.11
N ILE A 54 -12.64 23.63 23.36
CA ILE A 54 -12.43 22.28 23.93
C ILE A 54 -13.14 21.21 23.10
N LYS A 55 -14.37 21.46 22.65
CA LYS A 55 -15.14 20.51 21.84
C LYS A 55 -14.50 20.29 20.46
N GLU A 56 -14.09 21.36 19.79
CA GLU A 56 -13.42 21.25 18.48
C GLU A 56 -12.06 20.54 18.60
N ILE A 57 -11.26 20.87 19.61
CA ILE A 57 -9.97 20.19 19.86
C ILE A 57 -10.22 18.71 20.18
N LYS A 58 -11.21 18.38 21.03
CA LYS A 58 -11.59 16.98 21.32
C LYS A 58 -12.02 16.21 20.07
N LYS A 59 -12.65 16.88 19.10
CA LYS A 59 -13.08 16.26 17.84
C LYS A 59 -11.87 15.79 17.01
N VAL A 60 -10.79 16.58 16.99
CA VAL A 60 -9.54 16.20 16.31
C VAL A 60 -8.71 15.21 17.13
N THR A 61 -8.58 15.39 18.44
CA THR A 61 -7.77 14.48 19.29
C THR A 61 -8.38 13.08 19.41
N LYS A 62 -9.71 12.96 19.32
CA LYS A 62 -10.41 11.66 19.29
C LYS A 62 -10.56 11.07 17.89
N LEU A 63 -10.17 11.80 16.84
CA LEU A 63 -10.26 11.29 15.48
C LEU A 63 -9.29 10.12 15.32
N SER A 64 -9.84 8.92 15.24
CA SER A 64 -9.06 7.71 14.96
C SER A 64 -9.61 7.06 13.71
N ARG A 65 -8.71 6.74 12.78
CA ARG A 65 -9.04 5.91 11.63
C ARG A 65 -8.96 4.43 11.99
N ASP A 66 -9.90 3.65 11.45
CA ASP A 66 -9.83 2.20 11.42
C ASP A 66 -8.81 1.76 10.35
N PRO A 67 -7.71 1.10 10.74
CA PRO A 67 -6.69 0.67 9.79
C PRO A 67 -7.15 -0.46 8.87
N ALA A 68 -8.26 -1.14 9.17
CA ALA A 68 -8.82 -2.16 8.28
C ALA A 68 -9.52 -1.57 7.04
N SER A 69 -9.80 -0.26 7.06
CA SER A 69 -10.58 0.43 6.03
C SER A 69 -9.74 1.47 5.28
N GLY A 70 -9.12 1.04 4.18
CA GLY A 70 -8.44 1.90 3.22
C GLY A 70 -7.15 1.31 2.66
N THR A 71 -6.42 2.12 1.88
CA THR A 71 -5.09 1.81 1.38
C THR A 71 -4.02 2.23 2.38
N ALA A 72 -2.82 1.63 2.30
CA ALA A 72 -1.72 1.96 3.20
C ALA A 72 -1.30 3.43 3.09
N ILE A 73 -1.35 4.02 1.88
CA ILE A 73 -1.02 5.43 1.66
C ILE A 73 -1.98 6.39 2.40
N GLN A 74 -3.26 6.00 2.51
CA GLN A 74 -4.26 6.80 3.20
C GLN A 74 -4.07 6.80 4.72
N GLU A 75 -3.59 5.69 5.30
CA GLU A 75 -3.23 5.62 6.73
C GLU A 75 -1.98 6.46 7.02
N ILE A 76 -0.95 6.38 6.16
CA ILE A 76 0.28 7.20 6.28
C ILE A 76 -0.07 8.69 6.21
N ASN A 77 -0.82 9.09 5.19
CA ASN A 77 -1.24 10.48 5.00
C ASN A 77 -2.14 10.97 6.13
N PHE A 78 -2.96 10.09 6.72
CA PHE A 78 -3.77 10.43 7.88
C PHE A 78 -2.90 10.81 9.08
N TRP A 79 -1.88 10.01 9.42
CA TRP A 79 -1.01 10.30 10.55
C TRP A 79 -0.14 11.55 10.34
N LEU A 80 0.40 11.75 9.13
CA LEU A 80 1.13 12.97 8.78
C LEU A 80 0.25 14.23 8.85
N SER A 81 -0.97 14.13 8.31
CA SER A 81 -1.94 15.23 8.39
C SER A 81 -2.38 15.48 9.83
N MET A 82 -2.45 14.43 10.67
CA MET A 82 -2.82 14.54 12.07
C MET A 82 -1.75 15.27 12.86
N GLU A 83 -0.48 14.96 12.61
CA GLU A 83 0.65 15.69 13.22
C GLU A 83 0.58 17.17 12.90
N LYS A 84 0.45 17.52 11.60
CA LYS A 84 0.34 18.90 11.14
C LYS A 84 -0.87 19.63 11.75
N ALA A 85 -2.02 18.95 11.83
CA ALA A 85 -3.22 19.54 12.44
C ALA A 85 -3.04 19.78 13.95
N LEU A 86 -2.46 18.83 14.69
CA LEU A 86 -2.21 18.99 16.12
C LEU A 86 -1.12 20.03 16.40
N GLU A 87 -0.13 20.16 15.53
CA GLU A 87 0.89 21.21 15.60
C GLU A 87 0.28 22.60 15.34
N GLY A 88 -0.55 22.73 14.30
CA GLY A 88 -1.28 23.98 14.05
C GLY A 88 -2.22 24.37 15.18
N ILE A 89 -2.89 23.40 15.82
CA ILE A 89 -3.70 23.66 17.04
C ILE A 89 -2.79 24.13 18.18
N ASP A 90 -1.65 23.47 18.42
CA ASP A 90 -0.69 23.86 19.46
C ASP A 90 -0.13 25.27 19.25
N GLU A 91 0.11 25.67 18.00
CA GLU A 91 0.50 27.04 17.63
C GLU A 91 -0.63 28.04 17.89
N GLN A 92 -1.87 27.74 17.49
CA GLN A 92 -3.02 28.60 17.76
C GLN A 92 -3.23 28.78 19.28
N LEU A 93 -3.08 27.72 20.06
CA LEU A 93 -3.19 27.75 21.53
C LEU A 93 -2.13 28.62 22.20
N LYS A 94 -0.93 28.69 21.62
CA LYS A 94 0.16 29.58 22.05
C LYS A 94 0.00 31.01 21.54
N GLY A 95 -1.01 31.28 20.72
CA GLY A 95 -1.28 32.60 20.20
C GLY A 95 -1.75 33.57 21.29
N ASP A 96 -1.28 34.82 21.20
CA ASP A 96 -1.56 35.89 22.16
C ASP A 96 -3.07 36.08 22.45
N HIS A 97 -3.93 35.84 21.45
CA HIS A 97 -5.38 35.94 21.57
C HIS A 97 -5.98 34.95 22.57
N ILE A 98 -5.49 33.70 22.57
CA ILE A 98 -5.98 32.63 23.43
C ILE A 98 -5.36 32.77 24.82
N GLU A 99 -4.07 33.09 24.90
CA GLU A 99 -3.39 33.36 26.17
C GLU A 99 -4.04 34.54 26.93
N LEU A 100 -4.40 35.62 26.23
CA LEU A 100 -5.12 36.75 26.81
C LEU A 100 -6.50 36.32 27.32
N THR A 101 -7.26 35.56 26.52
CA THR A 101 -8.60 35.08 26.92
C THR A 101 -8.52 34.22 28.19
N LEU A 102 -7.55 33.31 28.27
CA LEU A 102 -7.33 32.47 29.45
C LEU A 102 -6.85 33.31 30.66
N SER A 103 -6.02 34.32 30.44
CA SER A 103 -5.54 35.23 31.48
C SER A 103 -6.66 36.11 32.06
N ILE A 104 -7.58 36.60 31.21
CA ILE A 104 -8.80 37.32 31.63
C ILE A 104 -9.66 36.42 32.53
N LEU A 105 -9.93 35.19 32.10
CA LEU A 105 -10.73 34.23 32.87
C LEU A 105 -10.07 33.87 34.21
N ARG A 106 -8.73 33.77 34.24
CA ARG A 106 -7.95 33.54 35.46
C ARG A 106 -8.03 34.73 36.42
N HIS A 107 -7.90 35.95 35.91
CA HIS A 107 -8.01 37.18 36.70
C HIS A 107 -9.43 37.35 37.29
N ALA A 108 -10.46 36.95 36.55
CA ALA A 108 -11.86 36.92 36.99
C ALA A 108 -12.20 35.76 37.95
N LYS A 109 -11.20 35.03 38.47
CA LYS A 109 -11.34 33.86 39.36
C LYS A 109 -12.15 32.68 38.78
N ARG A 110 -12.29 32.58 37.46
CA ARG A 110 -12.96 31.47 36.77
C ARG A 110 -11.98 30.35 36.41
N TYR A 111 -11.39 29.75 37.44
CA TYR A 111 -10.34 28.74 37.27
C TYR A 111 -10.83 27.42 36.67
N HIS A 112 -12.10 27.06 36.85
CA HIS A 112 -12.60 25.77 36.36
C HIS A 112 -12.48 25.63 34.84
N THR A 113 -12.79 26.70 34.09
CA THR A 113 -12.72 26.72 32.62
C THR A 113 -11.28 26.69 32.12
N THR A 114 -10.35 27.39 32.77
CA THR A 114 -8.94 27.42 32.37
C THR A 114 -8.22 26.12 32.70
N VAL A 115 -8.52 25.50 33.85
CA VAL A 115 -8.00 24.18 34.23
C VAL A 115 -8.58 23.08 33.34
N SER A 116 -9.90 23.12 33.07
CA SER A 116 -10.55 22.19 32.12
C SER A 116 -9.98 22.33 30.71
N PHE A 117 -9.68 23.54 30.24
CA PHE A 117 -9.06 23.74 28.93
C PHE A 117 -7.70 23.03 28.79
N ILE A 118 -6.85 23.11 29.81
CA ILE A 118 -5.52 22.48 29.77
C ILE A 118 -5.62 20.95 29.95
N ALA A 119 -6.50 20.48 30.85
CA ALA A 119 -6.61 19.06 31.16
C ALA A 119 -7.47 18.27 30.15
N ASP A 120 -8.59 18.84 29.69
CA ASP A 120 -9.61 18.13 28.93
C ASP A 120 -9.36 18.12 27.42
N THR A 121 -8.45 18.94 26.90
CA THR A 121 -8.15 18.95 25.46
C THR A 121 -7.52 17.64 24.99
N GLY A 122 -6.80 16.92 25.87
CA GLY A 122 -6.08 15.69 25.51
C GLY A 122 -5.02 15.90 24.41
N LEU A 123 -4.67 17.15 24.13
CA LEU A 123 -3.81 17.54 23.02
C LEU A 123 -2.39 17.01 23.24
N LYS A 124 -1.86 17.14 24.46
CA LYS A 124 -0.50 16.68 24.79
C LYS A 124 -0.35 15.17 24.60
N GLU A 125 -1.29 14.38 25.12
CA GLU A 125 -1.29 12.92 24.97
C GLU A 125 -1.44 12.50 23.50
N SER A 126 -2.33 13.18 22.77
CA SER A 126 -2.54 12.91 21.34
C SER A 126 -1.33 13.28 20.49
N LYS A 127 -0.67 14.40 20.78
CA LYS A 127 0.57 14.84 20.12
C LYS A 127 1.71 13.87 20.39
N GLU A 128 1.87 13.41 21.62
CA GLU A 128 2.87 12.40 21.96
C GLU A 128 2.60 11.06 21.26
N LYS A 129 1.34 10.62 21.22
CA LYS A 129 0.92 9.40 20.51
C LYS A 129 1.19 9.50 19.02
N VAL A 130 0.81 10.62 18.40
CA VAL A 130 1.02 10.85 16.95
C VAL A 130 2.50 10.92 16.64
N ASN A 131 3.31 11.61 17.44
CA ASN A 131 4.76 11.65 17.25
C ASN A 131 5.38 10.24 17.34
N LYS A 132 4.97 9.43 18.33
CA LYS A 132 5.40 8.01 18.43
C LYS A 132 4.99 7.16 17.22
N TYR A 133 3.82 7.42 16.63
CA TYR A 133 3.39 6.70 15.41
C TYR A 133 4.10 7.24 14.17
N ASN A 134 4.40 8.54 14.14
CA ASN A 134 5.08 9.19 13.03
C ASN A 134 6.54 8.77 12.91
N GLN A 135 7.17 8.27 13.98
CA GLN A 135 8.46 7.57 13.87
C GLN A 135 8.45 6.42 12.86
N LEU A 136 7.28 5.79 12.67
CA LEU A 136 7.04 4.75 11.65
C LEU A 136 6.42 5.31 10.37
N MET A 137 5.54 6.31 10.44
CA MET A 137 4.82 6.79 9.25
C MET A 137 5.60 7.82 8.42
N LYS A 138 6.58 8.51 9.03
CA LYS A 138 7.42 9.49 8.35
C LYS A 138 8.39 8.80 7.39
N ASP A 139 8.50 9.37 6.19
CA ASP A 139 9.36 8.88 5.10
C ASP A 139 9.09 7.40 4.77
N PHE A 140 7.82 6.99 4.80
CA PHE A 140 7.45 5.61 4.49
C PHE A 140 7.57 5.35 2.97
N PRO A 141 8.37 4.37 2.52
CA PRO A 141 8.76 4.20 1.13
C PRO A 141 7.72 3.44 0.28
N LEU A 142 6.44 3.81 0.39
CA LEU A 142 5.37 3.14 -0.37
C LEU A 142 5.27 3.63 -1.82
N ASN A 143 5.66 4.88 -2.07
CA ASN A 143 5.65 5.45 -3.42
C ASN A 143 6.56 4.68 -4.37
N GLU A 144 7.65 4.10 -3.89
CA GLU A 144 8.57 3.31 -4.71
C GLU A 144 7.89 2.04 -5.25
N LEU A 145 7.05 1.39 -4.44
CA LEU A 145 6.25 0.24 -4.88
C LEU A 145 5.19 0.66 -5.90
N LEU A 146 4.45 1.75 -5.64
CA LEU A 146 3.38 2.21 -6.53
C LEU A 146 3.87 2.75 -7.89
N SER A 147 5.11 3.24 -7.93
CA SER A 147 5.77 3.78 -9.13
C SER A 147 6.71 2.79 -9.82
N ALA A 148 6.82 1.57 -9.30
CA ALA A 148 7.70 0.55 -9.86
C ALA A 148 7.28 0.20 -11.31
N PRO A 149 8.20 0.32 -12.29
CA PRO A 149 7.91 -0.02 -13.69
C PRO A 149 8.09 -1.50 -14.00
N ASP A 150 8.91 -2.20 -13.22
CA ASP A 150 9.34 -3.58 -13.47
C ASP A 150 9.32 -4.43 -12.21
N VAL A 151 9.25 -5.74 -12.42
CA VAL A 151 9.20 -6.76 -11.35
C VAL A 151 10.41 -6.70 -10.42
N ASN A 152 11.60 -6.41 -10.97
CA ASN A 152 12.82 -6.21 -10.18
C ASN A 152 12.70 -5.01 -9.23
N LYS A 153 12.09 -3.91 -9.69
CA LYS A 153 11.91 -2.73 -8.85
C LYS A 153 10.86 -2.98 -7.76
N ILE A 154 9.81 -3.74 -8.07
CA ILE A 154 8.83 -4.21 -7.06
C ILE A 154 9.55 -4.97 -5.94
N LYS A 155 10.43 -5.93 -6.30
CA LYS A 155 11.24 -6.69 -5.33
C LYS A 155 12.10 -5.79 -4.44
N GLU A 156 12.83 -4.83 -5.03
CA GLU A 156 13.64 -3.87 -4.29
C GLU A 156 12.78 -3.03 -3.33
N SER A 157 11.67 -2.48 -3.82
CA SER A 157 10.76 -1.65 -3.03
C SER A 157 10.13 -2.42 -1.87
N LEU A 158 9.80 -3.71 -2.05
CA LEU A 158 9.37 -4.57 -0.95
C LEU A 158 10.45 -4.66 0.15
N ASN A 159 11.70 -4.92 -0.21
CA ASN A 159 12.78 -4.97 0.77
C ASN A 159 12.97 -3.64 1.50
N ILE A 160 12.86 -2.52 0.79
CA ILE A 160 12.96 -1.18 1.38
C ILE A 160 11.81 -0.93 2.36
N ILE A 161 10.58 -1.30 2.00
CA ILE A 161 9.39 -1.20 2.87
C ILE A 161 9.54 -2.07 4.12
N PHE A 162 9.91 -3.35 3.99
CA PHE A 162 10.05 -4.23 5.14
C PHE A 162 11.23 -3.86 6.05
N ASN A 163 12.33 -3.35 5.49
CA ASN A 163 13.41 -2.78 6.28
C ASN A 163 12.95 -1.53 7.06
N HIS A 164 12.10 -0.69 6.47
CA HIS A 164 11.51 0.44 7.18
C HIS A 164 10.56 -0.01 8.29
N LEU A 165 9.76 -1.07 8.06
CA LEU A 165 8.89 -1.68 9.08
C LEU A 165 9.65 -2.20 10.32
N LYS A 166 10.97 -2.45 10.24
CA LYS A 166 11.78 -2.79 11.43
C LYS A 166 11.79 -1.67 12.48
N LYS A 167 11.54 -0.41 12.07
CA LYS A 167 11.35 0.75 12.97
C LYS A 167 10.14 0.57 13.90
N LEU A 168 9.25 -0.40 13.64
CA LEU A 168 8.14 -0.73 14.53
C LEU A 168 8.61 -1.12 15.95
N ARG A 169 9.84 -1.64 16.09
CA ARG A 169 10.49 -1.90 17.40
C ARG A 169 10.63 -0.65 18.27
N LEU A 170 10.83 0.52 17.64
CA LEU A 170 11.01 1.82 18.31
C LEU A 170 9.68 2.53 18.53
N SER A 171 8.73 2.40 17.58
CA SER A 171 7.42 3.03 17.65
C SER A 171 6.47 2.30 18.60
N THR A 172 5.56 3.00 19.28
CA THR A 172 4.47 2.37 20.08
C THR A 172 3.26 1.97 19.23
N TYR A 173 3.44 1.81 17.92
CA TYR A 173 2.35 1.51 16.99
C TYR A 173 1.70 0.15 17.34
N PRO A 174 0.35 0.05 17.38
CA PRO A 174 -0.30 -1.19 17.78
C PRO A 174 -0.16 -2.27 16.71
N ILE A 175 0.10 -3.51 17.14
CA ILE A 175 0.41 -4.63 16.24
C ILE A 175 -0.78 -4.97 15.33
N LYS A 176 -2.02 -4.89 15.83
CA LYS A 176 -3.23 -5.06 15.00
C LYS A 176 -3.26 -4.10 13.81
N LYS A 177 -2.88 -2.83 14.05
CA LYS A 177 -2.84 -1.82 12.99
C LYS A 177 -1.70 -2.09 12.00
N ALA A 178 -0.58 -2.63 12.48
CA ALA A 178 0.54 -3.00 11.64
C ALA A 178 0.20 -4.19 10.73
N LEU A 179 -0.52 -5.18 11.24
CA LEU A 179 -1.01 -6.31 10.45
C LEU A 179 -1.93 -5.84 9.32
N ALA A 180 -2.89 -4.96 9.63
CA ALA A 180 -3.76 -4.37 8.62
C ALA A 180 -2.99 -3.52 7.59
N LEU A 181 -1.95 -2.79 8.00
CA LEU A 181 -1.07 -2.07 7.08
C LEU A 181 -0.34 -3.03 6.12
N VAL A 182 0.17 -4.16 6.63
CA VAL A 182 0.82 -5.18 5.82
C VAL A 182 -0.16 -5.85 4.85
N GLU A 183 -1.40 -6.10 5.27
CA GLU A 183 -2.46 -6.58 4.37
C GLU A 183 -2.79 -5.55 3.27
N ALA A 184 -2.81 -4.26 3.60
CA ALA A 184 -2.98 -3.21 2.60
C ALA A 184 -1.79 -3.14 1.62
N ILE A 185 -0.55 -3.29 2.10
CA ILE A 185 0.63 -3.39 1.22
C ILE A 185 0.55 -4.63 0.32
N SER A 186 0.01 -5.74 0.81
CA SER A 186 -0.22 -6.95 0.01
C SER A 186 -1.20 -6.71 -1.14
N ARG A 187 -2.25 -5.91 -0.91
CA ARG A 187 -3.20 -5.47 -1.96
C ARG A 187 -2.52 -4.54 -2.96
N ASP A 188 -1.79 -3.55 -2.47
CA ASP A 188 -1.03 -2.63 -3.34
C ASP A 188 -0.02 -3.42 -4.20
N LEU A 189 0.68 -4.42 -3.63
CA LEU A 189 1.58 -5.31 -4.36
C LEU A 189 0.85 -6.09 -5.47
N ASN A 190 -0.33 -6.65 -5.17
CA ASN A 190 -1.15 -7.37 -6.15
C ASN A 190 -1.52 -6.47 -7.33
N ASP A 191 -2.02 -5.26 -7.05
CA ASP A 191 -2.43 -4.31 -8.09
C ASP A 191 -1.23 -3.85 -8.94
N GLN A 192 -0.07 -3.67 -8.31
CA GLN A 192 1.17 -3.31 -9.02
C GLN A 192 1.67 -4.45 -9.90
N LEU A 193 1.64 -5.70 -9.41
CA LEU A 193 2.01 -6.87 -10.21
C LEU A 193 1.06 -7.06 -11.40
N LEU A 194 -0.26 -6.93 -11.19
CA LEU A 194 -1.24 -6.98 -12.28
C LEU A 194 -0.99 -5.89 -13.32
N ARG A 195 -0.66 -4.66 -12.90
CA ARG A 195 -0.34 -3.56 -13.81
C ARG A 195 0.92 -3.83 -14.63
N VAL A 196 1.99 -4.31 -13.99
CA VAL A 196 3.27 -4.58 -14.67
C VAL A 196 3.15 -5.79 -15.61
N LEU A 197 2.49 -6.86 -15.17
CA LEU A 197 2.32 -8.09 -15.96
C LEU A 197 1.27 -7.92 -17.08
N GLY A 198 0.16 -7.22 -16.82
CA GLY A 198 -0.90 -6.98 -17.80
C GLY A 198 -0.45 -6.15 -19.00
N ASN A 199 0.47 -5.20 -18.77
CA ASN A 199 1.05 -4.39 -19.85
C ASN A 199 2.01 -5.16 -20.78
N ARG A 200 2.44 -6.38 -20.40
CA ARG A 200 3.48 -7.14 -21.12
C ARG A 200 2.94 -8.16 -22.11
N ARG A 201 1.59 -8.32 -22.23
CA ARG A 201 0.93 -9.27 -23.16
C ARG A 201 1.63 -10.64 -23.19
N LEU A 202 1.64 -11.31 -22.03
CA LEU A 202 2.47 -12.49 -21.75
C LEU A 202 2.34 -13.65 -22.76
N MET A 203 1.21 -13.76 -23.47
CA MET A 203 0.98 -14.82 -24.47
C MET A 203 1.50 -14.49 -25.87
N TYR A 204 1.83 -13.23 -26.15
CA TYR A 204 2.36 -12.82 -27.45
C TYR A 204 3.88 -12.76 -27.48
N MET A 205 4.53 -12.70 -26.32
CA MET A 205 5.99 -12.59 -26.23
C MET A 205 6.70 -13.93 -26.44
N GLU A 206 7.98 -13.91 -26.78
CA GLU A 206 8.80 -15.12 -26.88
C GLU A 206 8.97 -15.82 -25.53
N TYR A 207 9.22 -17.15 -25.55
CA TYR A 207 9.30 -17.95 -24.33
C TYR A 207 10.44 -17.52 -23.40
N GLU A 208 11.60 -17.15 -23.94
CA GLU A 208 12.75 -16.74 -23.12
C GLU A 208 12.45 -15.50 -22.26
N ASP A 209 11.81 -14.49 -22.85
CA ASP A 209 11.48 -13.26 -22.15
C ASP A 209 10.31 -13.46 -21.19
N PHE A 210 9.34 -14.31 -21.56
CA PHE A 210 8.28 -14.76 -20.66
C PHE A 210 8.86 -15.43 -19.41
N GLU A 211 9.76 -16.40 -19.59
CA GLU A 211 10.35 -17.15 -18.49
C GLU A 211 11.16 -16.24 -17.54
N LYS A 212 11.88 -15.26 -18.08
CA LYS A 212 12.57 -14.23 -17.27
C LYS A 212 11.59 -13.42 -16.42
N ILE A 213 10.49 -12.96 -17.01
CA ILE A 213 9.47 -12.17 -16.28
C ILE A 213 8.78 -13.01 -15.22
N MET A 214 8.37 -14.24 -15.55
CA MET A 214 7.68 -15.14 -14.62
C MET A 214 8.58 -15.57 -13.46
N THR A 215 9.86 -15.86 -13.74
CA THR A 215 10.86 -16.13 -12.68
C THR A 215 11.05 -14.89 -11.79
N GLY A 216 11.08 -13.69 -12.37
CA GLY A 216 11.11 -12.44 -11.60
C GLY A 216 9.89 -12.27 -10.70
N ALA A 217 8.70 -12.63 -11.16
CA ALA A 217 7.47 -12.54 -10.39
C ALA A 217 7.44 -13.55 -9.23
N GLU A 218 7.90 -14.77 -9.47
CA GLU A 218 8.10 -15.77 -8.40
C GLU A 218 9.12 -15.31 -7.36
N ASP A 219 10.22 -14.69 -7.80
CA ASP A 219 11.21 -14.08 -6.91
C ASP A 219 10.60 -12.99 -6.03
N VAL A 220 9.67 -12.19 -6.55
CA VAL A 220 8.91 -11.21 -5.76
C VAL A 220 8.07 -11.88 -4.69
N PHE A 221 7.31 -12.93 -5.03
CA PHE A 221 6.51 -13.67 -4.04
C PHE A 221 7.37 -14.33 -2.97
N LYS A 222 8.49 -14.94 -3.35
CA LYS A 222 9.45 -15.52 -2.40
C LYS A 222 10.06 -14.46 -1.48
N THR A 223 10.45 -13.31 -2.04
CA THR A 223 10.97 -12.18 -1.27
C THR A 223 9.91 -11.65 -0.29
N TRP A 224 8.64 -11.61 -0.70
CA TRP A 224 7.54 -11.27 0.19
C TRP A 224 7.40 -12.25 1.35
N ASP A 225 7.42 -13.56 1.10
CA ASP A 225 7.29 -14.59 2.13
C ASP A 225 8.43 -14.54 3.17
N GLU A 226 9.67 -14.35 2.71
CA GLU A 226 10.85 -14.19 3.56
C GLU A 226 10.70 -12.95 4.46
N ASN A 227 10.31 -11.82 3.88
CA ASN A 227 10.09 -10.57 4.60
C ASN A 227 8.91 -10.65 5.58
N ILE A 228 7.82 -11.33 5.22
CA ILE A 228 6.68 -11.56 6.11
C ILE A 228 7.06 -12.46 7.27
N LYS A 229 7.90 -13.47 7.04
CA LYS A 229 8.42 -14.32 8.11
C LYS A 229 9.22 -13.49 9.12
N GLU A 230 10.15 -12.66 8.64
CA GLU A 230 10.91 -11.75 9.50
C GLU A 230 9.99 -10.76 10.23
N PHE A 231 9.00 -10.20 9.54
CA PHE A 231 8.02 -9.30 10.15
C PHE A 231 7.16 -9.99 11.23
N LYS A 232 6.72 -11.24 11.00
CA LYS A 232 5.98 -12.04 12.00
C LYS A 232 6.84 -12.29 13.23
N ASP A 233 8.13 -12.56 13.06
CA ASP A 233 9.06 -12.74 14.18
C ASP A 233 9.21 -11.43 14.98
N ILE A 234 9.39 -10.29 14.30
CA ILE A 234 9.41 -8.96 14.93
C ILE A 234 8.11 -8.66 15.67
N ALA A 235 6.95 -8.96 15.06
CA ALA A 235 5.64 -8.74 15.67
C ALA A 235 5.46 -9.61 16.92
N ARG A 236 5.89 -10.88 16.90
CA ARG A 236 5.85 -11.75 18.08
C ARG A 236 6.76 -11.23 19.20
N ASP A 237 7.98 -10.84 18.89
CA ASP A 237 8.92 -10.26 19.86
C ASP A 237 8.33 -9.02 20.55
N ILE A 238 7.67 -8.15 19.79
CA ILE A 238 7.06 -6.93 20.32
C ILE A 238 5.82 -7.24 21.15
N THR A 239 5.00 -8.20 20.72
CA THR A 239 3.84 -8.66 21.51
C THR A 239 4.29 -9.19 22.88
N HIS A 240 5.36 -10.00 22.87
CA HIS A 240 5.93 -10.58 24.08
C HIS A 240 6.54 -9.51 25.01
N LYS A 241 7.33 -8.58 24.45
CA LYS A 241 7.95 -7.48 25.22
C LYS A 241 6.94 -6.51 25.83
N ARG A 242 5.77 -6.33 25.19
CA ARG A 242 4.74 -5.38 25.63
C ARG A 242 3.65 -6.02 26.51
N SER A 243 3.76 -7.33 26.78
CA SER A 243 2.73 -8.13 27.47
C SER A 243 1.31 -7.88 26.92
N ASP A 244 1.21 -7.62 25.61
CA ASP A 244 -0.06 -7.37 24.94
C ASP A 244 -0.89 -8.67 24.89
N LYS A 245 -2.22 -8.56 25.03
CA LYS A 245 -3.15 -9.70 24.91
C LYS A 245 -2.85 -10.44 23.61
N PHE A 246 -2.65 -11.77 23.65
CA PHE A 246 -2.30 -12.59 22.49
C PHE A 246 -3.17 -12.24 21.27
N ILE A 247 -2.56 -11.65 20.25
CA ILE A 247 -3.23 -11.30 19.01
C ILE A 247 -2.91 -12.43 18.03
N PRO A 248 -3.91 -13.13 17.47
CA PRO A 248 -3.65 -14.10 16.41
C PRO A 248 -3.05 -13.35 15.22
N ILE A 249 -1.80 -13.67 14.87
CA ILE A 249 -1.12 -13.12 13.70
C ILE A 249 -1.59 -13.93 12.49
N LYS A 250 -2.78 -13.59 11.98
CA LYS A 250 -3.25 -14.09 10.69
C LYS A 250 -3.11 -12.94 9.69
N ILE A 251 -2.32 -13.18 8.65
CA ILE A 251 -2.19 -12.29 7.49
C ILE A 251 -2.69 -13.13 6.33
N SER A 252 -3.78 -12.72 5.69
CA SER A 252 -4.23 -13.30 4.42
C SER A 252 -3.76 -12.39 3.29
N PRO A 253 -2.69 -12.75 2.57
CA PRO A 253 -2.20 -11.95 1.45
C PRO A 253 -3.24 -11.95 0.33
N ALA A 254 -3.43 -10.79 -0.30
CA ALA A 254 -4.35 -10.67 -1.43
C ALA A 254 -3.79 -11.33 -2.71
N HIS A 255 -2.46 -11.42 -2.81
CA HIS A 255 -1.77 -11.95 -3.98
C HIS A 255 -1.62 -13.47 -4.01
N ASP A 256 -2.06 -14.22 -2.99
CA ASP A 256 -1.96 -15.69 -2.99
C ASP A 256 -2.61 -16.29 -4.23
N LYS A 257 -3.80 -15.79 -4.60
CA LYS A 257 -4.52 -16.21 -5.81
C LYS A 257 -3.76 -15.88 -7.08
N LEU A 258 -3.10 -14.71 -7.12
CA LEU A 258 -2.29 -14.30 -8.26
C LEU A 258 -1.04 -15.17 -8.39
N GLN A 259 -0.41 -15.54 -7.27
CA GLN A 259 0.74 -16.43 -7.26
C GLN A 259 0.41 -17.81 -7.83
N GLU A 260 -0.71 -18.41 -7.41
CA GLU A 260 -1.21 -19.67 -7.98
C GLU A 260 -1.46 -19.54 -9.50
N ARG A 261 -2.08 -18.43 -9.92
CA ARG A 261 -2.36 -18.16 -11.33
C ARG A 261 -1.11 -17.99 -12.17
N VAL A 262 -0.11 -17.25 -11.67
CA VAL A 262 1.19 -17.06 -12.32
C VAL A 262 1.91 -18.40 -12.47
N ALA A 263 1.94 -19.23 -11.42
CA ALA A 263 2.54 -20.56 -11.48
C ALA A 263 1.84 -21.46 -12.51
N PHE A 264 0.51 -21.39 -12.57
CA PHE A 264 -0.29 -22.12 -13.57
C PHE A 264 0.09 -21.72 -15.00
N VAL A 265 0.06 -20.41 -15.31
CA VAL A 265 0.36 -19.89 -16.64
C VAL A 265 1.80 -20.21 -17.06
N ARG A 266 2.75 -20.16 -16.11
CA ARG A 266 4.14 -20.57 -16.36
C ARG A 266 4.23 -22.04 -16.75
N ASN A 267 3.54 -22.92 -16.02
CA ASN A 267 3.55 -24.35 -16.32
C ASN A 267 2.93 -24.65 -17.70
N PHE A 268 1.81 -23.99 -18.03
CA PHE A 268 1.19 -24.11 -19.35
C PHE A 268 2.16 -23.71 -20.49
N ARG A 269 2.79 -22.54 -20.39
CA ARG A 269 3.78 -22.07 -21.38
C ARG A 269 4.98 -22.99 -21.49
N LYS A 270 5.45 -23.56 -20.37
CA LYS A 270 6.55 -24.52 -20.37
C LYS A 270 6.17 -25.83 -21.06
N GLN A 271 4.96 -26.32 -20.85
CA GLN A 271 4.44 -27.51 -21.54
C GLN A 271 4.29 -27.26 -23.04
N HIS A 272 3.76 -26.09 -23.43
CA HIS A 272 3.67 -25.69 -24.84
C HIS A 272 5.04 -25.63 -25.53
N GLU A 273 6.03 -25.00 -24.88
CA GLU A 273 7.40 -24.94 -25.41
C GLU A 273 8.05 -26.34 -25.52
N GLN A 274 7.83 -27.21 -24.53
CA GLN A 274 8.31 -28.60 -24.59
C GLN A 274 7.68 -29.40 -25.73
N LEU A 275 6.37 -29.20 -25.99
CA LEU A 275 5.67 -29.80 -27.12
C LEU A 275 6.28 -29.30 -28.43
N HIS A 276 6.43 -27.99 -28.58
CA HIS A 276 7.02 -27.36 -29.75
C HIS A 276 8.46 -27.89 -30.03
N GLN A 277 9.32 -27.94 -29.01
CA GLN A 277 10.67 -28.49 -29.13
C GLN A 277 10.69 -29.99 -29.50
N THR A 278 9.76 -30.76 -28.93
CA THR A 278 9.65 -32.20 -29.24
C THR A 278 9.24 -32.41 -30.69
N ILE A 279 8.27 -31.65 -31.18
CA ILE A 279 7.84 -31.68 -32.58
C ILE A 279 9.03 -31.31 -33.47
N VAL A 280 9.67 -30.16 -33.26
CA VAL A 280 10.84 -29.73 -34.05
C VAL A 280 11.95 -30.78 -34.06
N LYS A 281 12.21 -31.45 -32.92
CA LYS A 281 13.22 -32.51 -32.83
C LYS A 281 12.83 -33.77 -33.60
N VAL A 282 11.57 -34.20 -33.53
CA VAL A 282 11.06 -35.36 -34.30
C VAL A 282 11.08 -35.08 -35.80
N MET A 283 10.81 -33.83 -36.18
CA MET A 283 10.81 -33.33 -37.56
C MET A 283 12.23 -33.21 -38.14
N SER A 284 13.19 -32.80 -37.32
CA SER A 284 14.60 -32.64 -37.71
C SER A 284 15.40 -33.94 -37.71
N GLN A 285 14.80 -35.05 -37.24
CA GLN A 285 15.42 -36.36 -37.36
C GLN A 285 15.30 -36.86 -38.80
N PRO A 286 16.41 -37.06 -39.53
CA PRO A 286 16.34 -37.63 -40.86
C PRO A 286 15.82 -39.06 -40.74
N LYS A 287 14.60 -39.30 -41.22
CA LYS A 287 14.09 -40.66 -41.43
C LYS A 287 14.79 -41.23 -42.65
N THR A 288 15.97 -41.83 -42.45
CA THR A 288 16.66 -42.62 -43.47
C THR A 288 15.80 -43.84 -43.78
N THR A 289 14.92 -43.70 -44.76
CA THR A 289 14.10 -44.80 -45.26
C THR A 289 14.90 -45.52 -46.32
N THR A 290 15.66 -46.54 -45.94
CA THR A 290 16.38 -47.39 -46.90
C THR A 290 15.38 -48.24 -47.68
N LYS A 291 14.84 -47.72 -48.79
CA LYS A 291 14.13 -48.55 -49.76
C LYS A 291 15.15 -49.39 -50.52
N ILE A 292 15.16 -50.69 -50.26
CA ILE A 292 15.89 -51.64 -51.11
C ILE A 292 14.98 -51.95 -52.30
N VAL A 293 15.25 -51.31 -53.43
CA VAL A 293 14.65 -51.71 -54.72
C VAL A 293 15.55 -52.79 -55.31
N VAL A 294 15.02 -54.00 -55.48
CA VAL A 294 15.71 -55.07 -56.21
C VAL A 294 15.18 -55.07 -57.63
N GLU A 295 15.91 -54.46 -58.56
CA GLU A 295 15.82 -54.78 -59.98
C GLU A 295 17.10 -55.50 -60.41
N GLY A 296 16.94 -56.45 -61.32
CA GLY A 296 17.91 -57.52 -61.62
C GLY A 296 19.35 -57.08 -61.95
N GLU A 297 20.22 -58.05 -61.69
CA GLU A 297 21.69 -58.13 -61.82
C GLU A 297 22.45 -56.90 -62.33
N ASP A 298 23.22 -56.32 -61.40
CA ASP A 298 24.47 -55.56 -61.57
C ASP A 298 24.48 -54.05 -61.80
N LYS A 299 23.52 -53.28 -61.25
CA LYS A 299 23.77 -51.88 -60.80
C LYS A 299 22.93 -51.48 -59.58
N VAL A 300 23.56 -51.39 -58.40
CA VAL A 300 22.94 -50.74 -57.22
C VAL A 300 23.13 -49.23 -57.34
N VAL A 301 22.09 -48.50 -57.76
CA VAL A 301 22.06 -47.04 -57.65
C VAL A 301 21.37 -46.70 -56.32
N ARG A 302 22.13 -46.19 -55.36
CA ARG A 302 21.57 -45.49 -54.18
C ARG A 302 21.09 -44.12 -54.64
N GLN A 303 19.78 -43.95 -54.75
CA GLN A 303 19.18 -42.62 -54.79
C GLN A 303 18.67 -42.28 -53.39
N GLU A 304 19.31 -41.29 -52.79
CA GLU A 304 18.85 -40.62 -51.57
C GLU A 304 17.87 -39.53 -52.01
N GLU A 305 16.56 -39.80 -51.92
CA GLU A 305 15.55 -38.77 -52.08
C GLU A 305 15.13 -38.26 -50.69
N GLU A 306 15.49 -37.02 -50.38
CA GLU A 306 14.97 -36.28 -49.23
C GLU A 306 13.50 -35.90 -49.48
N SER A 307 12.57 -36.79 -49.15
CA SER A 307 11.15 -36.43 -49.12
C SER A 307 10.83 -35.72 -47.79
N ALA A 308 10.81 -34.39 -47.80
CA ALA A 308 10.17 -33.61 -46.74
C ALA A 308 8.65 -33.91 -46.76
N ASN A 309 8.15 -34.62 -45.75
CA ASN A 309 6.75 -35.04 -45.72
C ASN A 309 5.84 -33.84 -45.40
N THR A 310 4.79 -33.64 -46.19
CA THR A 310 3.79 -32.58 -45.99
C THR A 310 3.05 -32.69 -44.64
N ASN A 311 3.00 -33.89 -44.05
CA ASN A 311 2.37 -34.16 -42.73
C ASN A 311 3.12 -33.52 -41.55
N ASP A 312 4.43 -33.36 -41.71
CA ASP A 312 5.33 -32.79 -40.72
C ASP A 312 5.03 -31.27 -40.58
N ILE A 313 4.82 -30.57 -41.71
CA ILE A 313 4.45 -29.14 -41.73
C ILE A 313 3.07 -28.90 -41.13
N ASN A 314 2.11 -29.81 -41.37
CA ASN A 314 0.75 -29.72 -40.86
C ASN A 314 0.67 -29.78 -39.32
N SER A 315 1.54 -30.58 -38.69
CA SER A 315 1.56 -30.73 -37.23
C SER A 315 2.03 -29.47 -36.50
N MET A 316 2.94 -28.70 -37.13
CA MET A 316 3.44 -27.44 -36.58
C MET A 316 2.42 -26.29 -36.75
N GLU A 317 1.67 -26.31 -37.85
CA GLU A 317 0.60 -25.35 -38.11
C GLU A 317 -0.60 -25.58 -37.17
N GLU A 318 -0.94 -26.85 -36.89
CA GLU A 318 -1.98 -27.24 -35.94
C GLU A 318 -1.68 -26.76 -34.50
N VAL A 319 -0.46 -26.96 -34.00
CA VAL A 319 -0.04 -26.46 -32.68
C VAL A 319 -0.06 -24.93 -32.60
N LYS A 320 0.28 -24.26 -33.71
CA LYS A 320 0.22 -22.79 -33.78
C LYS A 320 -1.22 -22.28 -33.73
N LEU A 321 -2.13 -22.93 -34.45
CA LEU A 321 -3.57 -22.61 -34.45
C LEU A 321 -4.20 -22.88 -33.07
N ALA A 322 -3.85 -24.00 -32.43
CA ALA A 322 -4.28 -24.30 -31.07
C ALA A 322 -3.80 -23.22 -30.09
N TYR A 323 -2.55 -22.75 -30.23
CA TYR A 323 -2.02 -21.68 -29.38
C TYR A 323 -2.67 -20.31 -29.62
N GLU A 324 -3.19 -20.04 -30.82
CA GLU A 324 -3.94 -18.82 -31.12
C GLU A 324 -5.23 -18.71 -30.30
N SER A 325 -5.89 -19.83 -30.00
CA SER A 325 -7.09 -19.84 -29.12
C SER A 325 -6.82 -19.34 -27.70
N VAL A 326 -5.57 -19.45 -27.22
CA VAL A 326 -5.16 -19.08 -25.87
C VAL A 326 -4.43 -17.72 -25.83
N LYS A 327 -4.08 -17.15 -27.00
CA LYS A 327 -3.32 -15.89 -27.10
C LYS A 327 -4.12 -14.66 -26.71
N ASP A 328 -5.40 -14.62 -27.04
CA ASP A 328 -6.23 -13.42 -26.90
C ASP A 328 -6.88 -13.28 -25.51
N ILE A 329 -6.62 -14.24 -24.61
CA ILE A 329 -7.25 -14.32 -23.30
C ILE A 329 -6.39 -13.60 -22.25
N ASP A 330 -7.05 -12.88 -21.34
CA ASP A 330 -6.39 -12.32 -20.17
C ASP A 330 -6.02 -13.42 -19.18
N VAL A 331 -4.77 -13.86 -19.27
CA VAL A 331 -4.22 -14.95 -18.44
C VAL A 331 -4.05 -14.55 -16.98
N LEU A 332 -4.12 -13.25 -16.65
CA LEU A 332 -3.87 -12.73 -15.31
C LEU A 332 -5.15 -12.42 -14.53
N ASP A 333 -6.33 -12.56 -15.16
CA ASP A 333 -7.59 -12.41 -14.45
C ASP A 333 -7.82 -13.60 -13.49
N VAL A 334 -7.82 -13.29 -12.20
CA VAL A 334 -8.05 -14.23 -11.08
C VAL A 334 -9.52 -14.25 -10.65
N SER A 335 -10.41 -13.58 -11.37
CA SER A 335 -11.86 -13.65 -11.15
C SER A 335 -12.41 -15.04 -11.49
N ILE A 336 -13.61 -15.34 -10.99
CA ILE A 336 -14.30 -16.61 -11.29
C ILE A 336 -14.54 -16.72 -12.80
N GLU A 337 -14.96 -15.62 -13.44
CA GLU A 337 -15.18 -15.52 -14.88
C GLU A 337 -13.87 -15.71 -15.67
N GLY A 338 -12.77 -15.07 -15.24
CA GLY A 338 -11.45 -15.24 -15.85
C GLY A 338 -10.91 -16.67 -15.75
N THR A 339 -11.20 -17.35 -14.63
CA THR A 339 -10.85 -18.76 -14.43
C THR A 339 -11.66 -19.67 -15.37
N GLU A 340 -12.96 -19.41 -15.54
CA GLU A 340 -13.82 -20.16 -16.47
C GLU A 340 -13.41 -19.97 -17.93
N ILE A 341 -13.15 -18.73 -18.35
CA ILE A 341 -12.69 -18.41 -19.72
C ILE A 341 -11.37 -19.15 -20.00
N TRP A 342 -10.46 -19.16 -19.03
CA TRP A 342 -9.19 -19.86 -19.18
C TRP A 342 -9.34 -21.38 -19.26
N MET A 343 -10.18 -21.99 -18.41
CA MET A 343 -10.45 -23.42 -18.48
C MET A 343 -11.06 -23.83 -19.82
N GLN A 344 -11.96 -23.01 -20.38
CA GLN A 344 -12.53 -23.25 -21.71
C GLN A 344 -11.46 -23.23 -22.80
N ALA A 345 -10.52 -22.29 -22.74
CA ALA A 345 -9.45 -22.18 -23.71
C ALA A 345 -8.37 -23.25 -23.56
N GLU A 346 -8.07 -23.66 -22.33
CA GLU A 346 -7.18 -24.80 -22.08
C GLU A 346 -7.79 -26.09 -22.62
N ASN A 347 -9.10 -26.30 -22.43
CA ASN A 347 -9.79 -27.45 -23.01
C ASN A 347 -9.75 -27.40 -24.54
N ALA A 348 -9.98 -26.23 -25.16
CA ALA A 348 -9.89 -26.05 -26.61
C ALA A 348 -8.45 -26.21 -27.17
N TYR A 349 -7.42 -25.99 -26.34
CA TYR A 349 -6.03 -26.25 -26.69
C TYR A 349 -5.65 -27.74 -26.56
N ASN A 350 -6.29 -28.45 -25.63
CA ASN A 350 -6.02 -29.87 -25.37
C ASN A 350 -6.82 -30.82 -26.29
N GLU A 351 -7.99 -30.39 -26.76
CA GLU A 351 -8.75 -31.04 -27.84
C GLU A 351 -8.03 -30.89 -29.19
#